data_AF-A0A7Z1N8N3-F1
#
_entry.id   AF-A0A7Z1N8N3-F1
#
_cell.length_a   1.000
_cell.length_b   1.000
_cell.length_c   1.000
_cell.angle_alpha   90.00
_cell.angle_beta   90.00
_cell.angle_gamma   90.00
#
_symmetry.space_group_name_H-M   'P 1'
#
loop_
_entity.id
_entity.type
_entity.pdbx_description
1 polymer ?
#
loop_
_entity_poly.entity_id
_entity_poly.type
_entity_poly.pdbx_seq_one_letter_code
_entity_poly.pdbx_strand_id
1 'polypeptide(L)' 'IKGMIAAEVSDERSAYMTRSHNNARMITMGAEIVGDTLAKNVAKEFVNGHYDGGRHQIRVDMLNKMC' A
#
# COMPACT_ATOMS: atom_id res chain seq x y z
N ILE A 1 12.83 7.41 -5.78
CA ILE A 1 12.07 8.69 -5.83
C ILE A 1 11.81 9.11 -4.39
N LYS A 2 12.31 10.29 -3.98
CA LYS A 2 12.13 10.78 -2.60
C LYS A 2 10.64 10.96 -2.28
N GLY A 3 10.20 10.49 -1.12
CA GLY A 3 8.81 10.53 -0.69
C GLY A 3 7.86 9.53 -1.36
N MET A 4 8.41 8.54 -2.08
CA MET A 4 7.62 7.46 -2.67
C MET A 4 7.58 6.25 -1.74
N ILE A 5 6.38 5.76 -1.47
CA ILE A 5 6.14 4.52 -0.73
C ILE A 5 5.39 3.57 -1.67
N ALA A 6 6.06 2.50 -2.06
CA ALA A 6 5.49 1.41 -2.84
C ALA A 6 5.49 0.14 -1.98
N ALA A 7 4.39 -0.61 -2.00
CA ALA A 7 4.24 -1.84 -1.23
C ALA A 7 3.98 -3.02 -2.15
N GLU A 8 4.77 -4.08 -2.01
CA GLU A 8 4.42 -5.38 -2.59
C GLU A 8 3.32 -6.01 -1.74
N VAL A 9 2.28 -6.51 -2.40
CA VAL A 9 1.11 -7.11 -1.74
C VAL A 9 0.62 -8.31 -2.54
N SER A 10 0.14 -9.32 -1.82
CA SER A 10 -0.37 -10.57 -2.38
C SER A 10 -1.74 -10.97 -1.82
N ASP A 11 -2.35 -10.13 -0.98
CA ASP A 11 -3.66 -10.35 -0.35
C ASP A 11 -4.43 -9.03 -0.15
N GLU A 12 -5.75 -9.14 -0.04
CA GLU A 12 -6.66 -7.99 0.10
C GLU A 12 -6.39 -7.14 1.33
N ARG A 13 -6.06 -7.78 2.46
CA ARG A 13 -5.87 -7.09 3.73
C ARG A 13 -4.62 -6.23 3.68
N SER A 14 -3.50 -6.76 3.19
CA SER A 14 -2.27 -5.99 3.02
C SER A 14 -2.47 -4.80 2.09
N ALA A 15 -3.27 -4.96 1.02
CA ALA A 15 -3.62 -3.90 0.08
C ALA A 15 -4.36 -2.73 0.76
N TYR A 16 -5.41 -3.03 1.53
CA TYR A 16 -6.13 -2.02 2.31
C TYR A 16 -5.22 -1.37 3.36
N MET A 17 -4.54 -2.20 4.16
CA MET A 17 -3.76 -1.75 5.31
C MET A 17 -2.55 -0.90 4.91
N THR A 18 -1.88 -1.23 3.80
CA THR A 18 -0.75 -0.43 3.33
C THR A 18 -1.20 0.96 2.85
N ARG A 19 -2.39 1.06 2.26
CA ARG A 19 -3.00 2.36 1.96
C ARG A 19 -3.36 3.12 3.24
N SER A 20 -4.00 2.46 4.20
CA SER A 20 -4.49 3.09 5.43
C SER A 20 -3.42 3.52 6.41
N HIS A 21 -2.38 2.72 6.61
CA HIS A 21 -1.35 2.99 7.62
C HIS A 21 -0.06 3.56 7.03
N ASN A 22 0.33 3.13 5.84
CA ASN A 22 1.63 3.52 5.27
C ASN A 22 1.49 4.65 4.25
N ASN A 23 0.26 5.08 3.94
CA ASN A 23 -0.05 5.99 2.85
C ASN A 23 0.65 5.58 1.54
N ALA A 24 0.71 4.27 1.27
CA ALA A 24 1.34 3.76 0.06
C ALA A 24 0.69 4.43 -1.16
N ARG A 25 1.54 4.89 -2.09
CA ARG A 25 1.14 5.59 -3.32
C ARG A 25 1.02 4.65 -4.50
N MET A 26 1.58 3.45 -4.38
CA MET A 26 1.58 2.41 -5.38
C MET A 26 1.62 1.05 -4.68
N ILE A 27 0.96 0.07 -5.28
CA ILE A 27 1.16 -1.33 -4.96
C ILE A 27 1.79 -2.07 -6.13
N THR A 28 2.54 -3.12 -5.84
CA THR A 28 3.06 -4.06 -6.84
C THR A 28 2.54 -5.46 -6.52
N MET A 29 2.23 -6.22 -7.57
CA MET A 29 1.77 -7.61 -7.47
C MET A 29 2.60 -8.46 -8.42
N GLY A 30 2.96 -9.68 -8.01
CA GLY A 30 3.65 -10.63 -8.86
C GLY A 30 2.68 -11.36 -9.80
N ALA A 31 2.88 -11.25 -11.11
CA ALA A 31 1.99 -11.85 -12.12
C ALA A 31 1.90 -13.39 -12.05
N GLU A 32 2.96 -14.04 -11.57
CA GLU A 32 3.00 -15.50 -11.36
C GLU A 32 2.77 -15.92 -9.90
N ILE A 33 2.49 -14.96 -9.02
CA ILE A 33 2.26 -15.19 -7.58
C ILE A 33 0.77 -15.01 -7.24
N VAL A 34 0.13 -13.99 -7.82
CA VAL A 34 -1.24 -13.61 -7.52
C VAL A 34 -2.13 -13.90 -8.72
N GLY A 35 -3.12 -14.78 -8.56
CA GLY A 35 -4.09 -15.07 -9.63
C GLY A 35 -5.04 -13.90 -9.92
N ASP A 36 -5.58 -13.83 -11.13
CA ASP A 36 -6.36 -12.68 -11.64
C ASP A 36 -7.51 -12.22 -10.74
N THR A 37 -8.28 -13.16 -10.18
CA THR A 37 -9.40 -12.83 -9.30
C THR A 37 -8.92 -12.15 -8.02
N LEU A 38 -7.86 -12.68 -7.42
CA LEU A 38 -7.25 -12.11 -6.23
C LEU A 38 -6.60 -10.75 -6.55
N ALA A 39 -5.90 -10.63 -7.67
CA ALA A 39 -5.30 -9.37 -8.10
C ALA A 39 -6.34 -8.25 -8.27
N LYS A 40 -7.53 -8.56 -8.81
CA LYS A 40 -8.65 -7.60 -8.91
C LYS A 40 -9.16 -7.18 -7.53
N ASN A 41 -9.28 -8.12 -6.59
CA ASN A 41 -9.70 -7.81 -5.22
C ASN A 41 -8.64 -6.95 -4.50
N VAL A 42 -7.36 -7.30 -4.60
CA VAL A 42 -6.23 -6.54 -4.07
C VAL A 42 -6.25 -5.09 -4.60
N ALA A 43 -6.39 -4.92 -5.91
CA ALA A 43 -6.49 -3.59 -6.52
C ALA A 43 -7.71 -2.80 -5.99
N LYS A 44 -8.87 -3.46 -5.87
CA LYS A 44 -10.08 -2.85 -5.32
C LYS A 44 -9.89 -2.39 -3.87
N GLU A 45 -9.34 -3.23 -3.01
CA GLU A 45 -9.12 -2.89 -1.60
C GLU A 45 -8.08 -1.80 -1.40
N PHE A 46 -7.02 -1.78 -2.23
CA PHE A 46 -6.05 -0.68 -2.21
C PHE A 46 -6.70 0.67 -2.56
N VAL A 47 -7.56 0.72 -3.59
CA VAL A 47 -8.25 1.95 -4.00
C VAL A 47 -9.31 2.39 -2.98
N ASN A 48 -9.96 1.44 -2.31
CA ASN A 48 -10.94 1.73 -1.26
C ASN A 48 -10.30 2.12 0.07
N GLY A 49 -9.02 1.79 0.29
CA GLY A 49 -8.29 2.17 1.49
C GLY A 49 -8.21 3.69 1.66
N HIS A 50 -8.61 4.18 2.84
CA HIS A 50 -8.44 5.57 3.22
C HIS A 50 -7.24 5.71 4.15
N TYR A 51 -6.42 6.75 3.94
CA TYR A 51 -5.28 6.99 4.82
C TYR A 51 -5.75 7.54 6.18
N ASP A 52 -5.49 6.80 7.25
CA ASP A 52 -6.00 7.11 8.59
C ASP A 52 -5.28 8.28 9.26
N GLY A 53 -4.09 8.64 8.77
CA GLY A 53 -3.29 9.72 9.35
C GLY A 53 -2.98 9.50 10.83
N GLY A 54 -3.08 10.57 11.64
CA GLY A 54 -2.89 10.50 13.09
C GLY A 54 -1.54 9.88 13.48
N ARG A 55 -1.57 8.82 14.31
CA ARG A 55 -0.36 8.12 14.79
C ARG A 55 0.50 7.52 13.66
N HIS A 56 -0.07 7.33 12.48
CA HIS A 56 0.61 6.75 11.33
C HIS A 56 1.49 7.77 10.60
N GLN A 57 1.21 9.07 10.74
CA GLN A 57 1.93 10.14 10.04
C GLN A 57 3.41 10.19 10.42
N ILE A 58 3.74 9.94 11.69
CA ILE A 58 5.13 9.93 12.17
C ILE A 58 5.99 8.94 11.36
N ARG A 59 5.47 7.76 11.03
CA ARG A 59 6.21 6.74 10.28
C ARG A 59 6.36 7.12 8.81
N VAL A 60 5.30 7.68 8.22
CA VAL A 60 5.32 8.20 6.86
C VAL A 60 6.33 9.34 6.74
N ASP A 61 6.40 10.25 7.72
CA ASP A 61 7.37 11.34 7.75
C ASP A 61 8.81 10.84 7.89
N MET A 62 9.03 9.79 8.70
CA MET A 62 10.33 9.13 8.80
C MET A 62 10.75 8.58 7.43
N LEU A 63 9.89 7.82 6.74
CA LEU A 63 10.17 7.28 5.40
C LEU A 63 10.43 8.39 4.38
N ASN A 64 9.63 9.46 4.40
CA ASN A 64 9.79 10.59 3.48
C ASN A 64 11.09 11.38 3.72
N LYS A 65 11.65 11.32 4.94
CA LYS A 65 12.94 11.91 5.29
C LYS A 65 14.14 11.04 4.88
N MET A 66 13.95 9.75 4.55
CA MET A 66 15.04 8.80 4.27
C MET A 66 15.71 8.94 2.88
N CYS A 67 15.51 10.04 2.17
CA CYS A 67 16.24 10.41 0.95
C CYS A 67 16.46 11.92 0.94
#